data_AF-A0A9E2I255-F1
#
_entry.id   AF-A0A9E2I255-F1
#
_cell.length_a   1.000
_cell.length_b   1.000
_cell.length_c   1.000
_cell.angle_alpha   90.00
_cell.angle_beta   90.00
_cell.angle_gamma   90.00
#
_symmetry.space_group_name_H-M   'P 1'
#
loop_
_entity.id
_entity.type
_entity.pdbx_description
1 polymer ?
#
loop_
_entity_poly.entity_id
_entity_poly.type
_entity_poly.pdbx_seq_one_letter_code
_entity_poly.pdbx_strand_id
1 'polypeptide(L)' 'MLRHRRENHPFAPLRAGLELKATKGLTEIDEAQLINYLKGTGYPVGLLLNFGTPSLEHERRVV' A
#
# COMPACT_ATOMS: atom_id res chain seq x y z
N MET A 1 -28.64 1.93 -19.70
CA MET A 1 -27.18 1.92 -19.54
C MET A 1 -26.68 3.36 -19.45
N LEU A 2 -26.42 3.86 -18.25
CA LEU A 2 -25.77 5.16 -18.07
C LEU A 2 -24.26 4.91 -17.94
N ARG A 3 -23.50 5.20 -19.00
CA ARG A 3 -22.04 5.23 -18.91
C ARG A 3 -21.67 6.41 -18.01
N HIS A 4 -21.23 6.11 -16.80
CA HIS A 4 -20.68 7.09 -15.88
C HIS A 4 -19.46 7.72 -16.57
N ARG A 5 -19.64 8.94 -17.06
CA ARG A 5 -18.57 9.79 -17.60
C ARG A 5 -17.59 9.99 -16.44
N ARG A 6 -16.37 9.43 -16.54
CA ARG A 6 -15.30 9.77 -15.59
C ARG A 6 -14.99 11.25 -15.79
N GLU A 7 -15.47 12.07 -14.86
CA GLU A 7 -15.02 13.45 -14.72
C GLU A 7 -13.53 13.41 -14.39
N ASN A 8 -12.71 14.00 -15.27
CA ASN A 8 -11.30 14.23 -15.00
C ASN A 8 -11.20 15.25 -13.86
N HIS A 9 -11.17 14.77 -12.62
CA HIS A 9 -10.81 15.60 -11.48
C HIS A 9 -9.30 15.84 -11.51
N PRO A 10 -8.83 17.09 -11.72
CA PRO A 10 -7.40 17.41 -11.85
C PRO A 10 -6.60 17.16 -10.56
N PHE A 11 -7.27 16.83 -9.45
CA PHE A 11 -6.67 16.53 -8.15
C PHE A 11 -7.40 15.38 -7.46
N ALA A 12 -7.50 14.23 -8.12
CA ALA A 12 -7.89 13.02 -7.41
C ALA A 12 -6.89 12.77 -6.27
N PRO A 13 -7.33 12.60 -5.02
CA PRO A 13 -6.41 12.41 -3.90
C PRO A 13 -5.56 11.17 -4.15
N LEU A 14 -4.24 11.31 -3.98
CA LEU A 14 -3.31 10.19 -4.03
C LEU A 14 -3.72 9.18 -2.96
N ARG A 15 -4.11 7.98 -3.40
CA ARG A 15 -4.42 6.86 -2.51
C ARG A 15 -3.18 5.98 -2.36
N ALA A 16 -2.88 5.59 -1.14
CA ALA A 16 -1.77 4.70 -0.81
C ALA A 16 -2.26 3.51 0.02
N GLY A 17 -1.62 2.37 -0.17
CA GLY A 17 -1.79 1.20 0.70
C GLY A 17 -1.04 1.39 2.02
N LEU A 18 -1.65 0.96 3.13
CA LEU A 18 -1.01 0.90 4.43
C LEU A 18 -1.21 -0.50 5.01
N GLU A 19 -0.12 -1.17 5.33
CA GLU A 19 -0.12 -2.46 6.02
C GLU A 19 0.60 -2.32 7.37
N LEU A 20 -0.09 -2.72 8.44
CA LEU A 20 0.39 -2.62 9.82
C LEU A 20 0.60 -4.02 10.39
N LYS A 21 1.74 -4.22 11.05
CA LYS A 21 2.13 -5.49 11.69
C LYS A 21 2.72 -5.25 13.07
N ALA A 22 2.75 -6.32 13.86
CA ALA A 22 3.43 -6.39 15.14
C ALA A 22 4.09 -7.78 15.29
N THR A 23 5.02 -8.08 14.39
CA THR A 23 5.73 -9.35 14.29
C THR A 23 7.20 -9.20 14.70
N LYS A 24 7.91 -10.33 14.85
CA LYS A 24 9.34 -10.36 15.23
C LYS A 24 10.30 -9.71 14.21
N GLY A 25 9.78 -9.33 13.05
CA GLY A 25 10.53 -8.72 11.96
C GLY A 25 9.68 -8.70 10.69
N LEU A 26 10.04 -7.84 9.74
CA LEU A 26 9.55 -7.90 8.37
C LEU A 26 10.25 -9.01 7.57
N THR A 27 9.53 -9.61 6.63
CA THR A 27 10.02 -10.64 5.72
C THR A 27 9.77 -10.27 4.27
N GLU A 28 10.46 -10.94 3.34
CA GLU A 28 10.22 -10.78 1.89
C GLU A 28 8.79 -11.16 1.48
N ILE A 29 8.12 -12.03 2.24
CA ILE A 29 6.72 -12.41 2.02
C ILE A 29 5.79 -11.22 2.31
N ASP A 30 6.08 -10.45 3.36
CA ASP A 30 5.30 -9.26 3.71
C ASP A 30 5.40 -8.19 2.61
N GLU A 31 6.58 -8.03 2.02
CA GLU A 31 6.79 -7.15 0.87
C GLU A 31 6.04 -7.64 -0.38
N ALA A 32 6.14 -8.94 -0.70
CA ALA A 32 5.45 -9.53 -1.84
C ALA A 32 3.92 -9.40 -1.71
N GLN A 33 3.39 -9.55 -0.49
CA GLN A 33 1.98 -9.31 -0.17
C GLN A 33 1.58 -7.87 -0.45
N LEU A 34 2.33 -6.88 0.05
CA LEU A 34 2.07 -5.47 -0.21
C LEU A 34 2.04 -5.17 -1.72
N ILE A 35 3.03 -5.66 -2.48
CA ILE A 35 3.11 -5.46 -3.94
C ILE A 35 1.88 -6.03 -4.65
N ASN A 36 1.41 -7.21 -4.25
CA ASN A 36 0.21 -7.82 -4.83
C ASN A 36 -1.04 -6.98 -4.55
N TYR A 37 -1.17 -6.42 -3.34
CA TYR A 37 -2.27 -5.52 -3.00
C TYR A 37 -2.21 -4.19 -3.74
N LEU A 38 -1.03 -3.60 -3.90
CA LEU A 38 -0.87 -2.37 -4.70
C LEU A 38 -1.31 -2.61 -6.15
N LYS A 39 -0.89 -3.72 -6.77
CA LYS A 39 -1.34 -4.11 -8.12
C LYS A 39 -2.84 -4.38 -8.19
N GLY A 40 -3.40 -5.08 -7.21
CA GLY A 40 -4.83 -5.42 -7.18
C GLY A 40 -5.76 -4.22 -6.93
N THR A 41 -5.28 -3.21 -6.20
CA THR A 41 -6.04 -1.98 -5.89
C THR A 41 -5.79 -0.84 -6.87
N GLY A 42 -4.71 -0.90 -7.65
CA GLY A 42 -4.26 0.20 -8.51
C GLY A 42 -3.66 1.37 -7.73
N TYR A 43 -3.24 1.15 -6.48
CA TYR A 43 -2.55 2.17 -5.69
C TYR A 43 -1.06 2.20 -6.05
N PRO A 44 -0.49 3.37 -6.40
CA PRO A 44 0.90 3.47 -6.85
C PRO A 44 1.93 3.40 -5.71
N VAL A 45 1.50 3.56 -4.46
CA VAL A 45 2.40 3.64 -3.29
C VAL A 45 1.84 2.80 -2.15
N GLY A 46 2.72 2.07 -1.47
CA GLY A 46 2.41 1.32 -0.26
C GLY A 46 3.42 1.54 0.85
N LEU A 47 2.93 1.55 2.09
CA LEU A 47 3.72 1.55 3.32
C LEU A 47 3.48 0.27 4.10
N LEU A 48 4.57 -0.38 4.52
CA LEU A 48 4.56 -1.54 5.41
C LEU A 48 5.24 -1.13 6.72
N LEU A 49 4.51 -1.16 7.82
CA LEU A 49 4.98 -0.74 9.14
C LEU A 49 4.91 -1.91 10.13
N ASN A 50 6.00 -2.21 10.82
CA ASN A 50 6.05 -3.24 11.86
C ASN A 50 6.43 -2.65 13.22
N PHE A 51 5.53 -2.80 14.19
CA PHE A 51 5.66 -2.34 15.58
C PHE A 51 6.05 -3.47 16.56
N GLY A 52 6.34 -4.67 16.06
CA GLY A 52 6.62 -5.85 16.91
C GLY A 52 8.08 -6.00 17.34
N THR A 53 8.93 -5.05 16.96
CA THR A 53 10.36 -5.01 17.29
C THR A 53 10.68 -3.79 18.18
N PRO A 54 11.86 -3.72 18.82
CA PRO A 54 12.21 -2.62 19.74
C PRO A 54 12.17 -1.22 19.12
N SER A 55 12.23 -1.12 17.79
CA SER A 55 12.13 0.13 17.03
C SER A 55 11.25 -0.10 15.81
N LEU A 56 10.56 0.93 15.34
CA LEU A 56 9.72 0.83 14.14
C LEU A 56 10.54 0.33 12.94
N GLU A 57 10.13 -0.80 12.37
CA GLU A 57 10.58 -1.25 11.05
C GLU A 57 9.59 -0.73 10.01
N HIS A 58 10.10 -0.21 8.90
CA HIS A 58 9.25 0.34 7.84
C HIS A 58 9.82 0.13 6.45
N GLU A 59 8.93 -0.11 5.48
CA GLU A 59 9.26 -0.20 4.07
C GLU A 59 8.29 0.60 3.22
N ARG A 60 8.80 1.21 2.13
CA ARG A 60 8.00 1.90 1.12
C ARG A 60 8.19 1.23 -0.22
N ARG A 61 7.09 0.95 -0.92
CA ARG A 61 7.09 0.40 -2.27
C ARG A 61 6.31 1.28 -3.24
N VAL A 62 6.77 1.26 -4.49
CA VAL A 62 6.17 1.95 -5.64
C VAL A 62 6.06 0.94 -6.76
N VAL A 63 4.88 0.87 -7.40
CA VAL A 63 4.57 -0.02 -8.52
C VAL A 63 3.86 0.72 -9.63
#